data_AF-A0A426UTA0-F1
#
_entry.id   AF-A0A426UTA0-F1
#
_cell.length_a   1.000
_cell.length_b   1.000
_cell.length_c   1.000
_cell.angle_alpha   90.00
_cell.angle_beta   90.00
_cell.angle_gamma   90.00
#
_symmetry.space_group_name_H-M   'P 1'
#
loop_
_entity.id
_entity.type
_entity.pdbx_description
1 polymer ?
#
loop_
_entity_poly.entity_id
_entity_poly.type
_entity_poly.pdbx_seq_one_letter_code
_entity_poly.pdbx_strand_id
1 'polypeptide(L)'
;MTALQAPPETDLETVRLVVRRKRTILQRLRHDWPLLLLAFPVVAHLMVFHYWPSAWNIIAFMDYSPYRPFWENPFVGFAWFERLFNDPYFAPALVNTLKFAALNLLCMFPLSV
;
A
#
# COMPACT_ATOMS: atom_id res chain seq x y z
N MET A 1 65.86 -37.47 9.60
CA MET A 1 66.11 -36.07 9.20
C MET A 1 65.13 -35.77 8.08
N THR A 2 63.88 -35.59 8.48
CA THR A 2 62.70 -35.60 7.61
C THR A 2 62.15 -34.18 7.61
N ALA A 3 61.93 -33.63 6.42
CA ALA A 3 61.59 -32.24 6.17
C ALA A 3 60.44 -31.74 7.07
N LEU A 4 60.68 -30.60 7.73
CA LEU A 4 59.63 -29.76 8.29
C LEU A 4 58.83 -29.19 7.11
N GLN A 5 57.76 -29.88 6.73
CA GLN A 5 56.78 -29.41 5.78
C GLN A 5 55.97 -28.29 6.45
N ALA A 6 56.06 -27.09 5.91
CA ALA A 6 55.24 -25.95 6.32
C ALA A 6 53.73 -26.29 6.19
N PRO A 7 52.85 -25.67 7.00
CA PRO A 7 51.41 -25.90 6.91
C PRO A 7 50.93 -25.53 5.49
N PRO A 8 49.93 -26.24 4.92
CA PRO A 8 49.41 -25.91 3.62
C PRO A 8 48.91 -24.45 3.64
N GLU A 9 49.51 -23.65 2.77
CA GLU A 9 49.08 -22.31 2.38
C GLU A 9 47.55 -22.36 2.24
N THR A 10 46.86 -21.79 3.22
CA THR A 10 45.42 -21.84 3.30
C THR A 10 44.89 -21.14 2.06
N ASP A 11 43.99 -21.80 1.31
CA ASP A 11 43.36 -21.37 0.05
C ASP A 11 42.51 -20.08 0.18
N LEU A 12 43.11 -19.02 0.72
CA LEU A 12 42.49 -17.72 0.96
C LEU A 12 42.23 -16.94 -0.34
N GLU A 13 42.72 -17.44 -1.48
CA GLU A 13 42.37 -16.93 -2.83
C GLU A 13 41.02 -17.43 -3.35
N THR A 14 40.42 -18.47 -2.77
CA THR A 14 39.17 -19.04 -3.31
C THR A 14 37.92 -18.27 -2.92
N VAL A 15 38.00 -17.33 -1.98
CA VAL A 15 36.92 -16.37 -1.71
C VAL A 15 37.03 -15.21 -2.69
N ARG A 16 36.96 -15.50 -3.99
CA ARG A 16 36.60 -14.49 -4.99
C ARG A 16 35.20 -14.02 -4.66
N LEU A 17 35.12 -12.91 -3.93
CA LEU A 17 33.88 -12.20 -3.66
C LEU A 17 33.21 -11.96 -5.01
N VAL A 18 32.16 -12.73 -5.30
CA VAL A 18 31.36 -12.58 -6.50
C VAL A 18 30.69 -11.22 -6.38
N VAL A 19 31.30 -10.20 -7.00
CA VAL A 19 30.73 -8.86 -7.07
C VAL A 19 29.46 -8.98 -7.91
N ARG A 20 28.33 -9.19 -7.22
CA ARG A 20 27.01 -9.32 -7.85
C ARG A 20 26.66 -7.95 -8.42
N ARG A 21 27.01 -7.72 -9.69
CA ARG A 21 26.71 -6.49 -10.42
C ARG A 21 25.23 -6.18 -10.23
N LYS A 22 24.90 -5.05 -9.59
CA LYS A 22 23.50 -4.66 -9.36
C LYS A 22 22.84 -4.48 -10.73
N ARG A 23 21.99 -5.43 -11.13
CA ARG A 23 21.16 -5.29 -12.34
C ARG A 23 20.32 -4.03 -12.20
N THR A 24 20.33 -3.20 -13.24
CA THR A 24 19.50 -2.00 -13.36
C THR A 24 18.02 -2.38 -13.28
N ILE A 25 17.17 -1.49 -12.76
CA ILE A 25 15.72 -1.76 -12.55
C ILE A 25 15.07 -2.27 -13.84
N LEU A 26 15.42 -1.70 -15.00
CA LEU A 26 14.95 -2.14 -16.32
C LEU A 26 15.36 -3.58 -16.68
N GLN A 27 16.58 -4.00 -16.32
CA GLN A 27 17.08 -5.36 -16.58
C GLN A 27 16.42 -6.38 -15.66
N ARG A 28 16.01 -5.98 -14.45
CA ARG A 28 15.23 -6.82 -13.53
C ARG A 28 13.80 -6.99 -14.05
N LEU A 29 13.15 -5.89 -14.44
CA LEU A 29 11.79 -5.90 -14.97
C LEU A 29 11.64 -6.79 -16.22
N ARG A 30 12.65 -6.80 -17.10
CA ARG A 30 12.67 -7.66 -18.29
C ARG A 30 12.93 -9.13 -17.96
N HIS A 31 13.71 -9.43 -16.92
CA HIS A 31 13.97 -10.79 -16.47
C HIS A 31 12.75 -11.39 -15.74
N ASP A 32 12.06 -10.56 -14.96
CA ASP A 32 10.94 -10.95 -14.12
C ASP A 32 9.57 -10.76 -14.82
N TRP A 33 9.57 -10.52 -16.14
CA TRP A 33 8.36 -10.35 -16.94
C TRP A 33 7.29 -11.45 -16.73
N PRO A 34 7.64 -12.76 -16.64
CA PRO A 34 6.65 -13.80 -16.37
C PRO A 34 5.98 -13.66 -15.00
N LEU A 35 6.72 -13.22 -13.98
CA LEU A 35 6.19 -12.97 -12.64
C LEU A 35 5.25 -11.76 -12.64
N LEU A 36 5.61 -10.71 -13.39
CA LEU A 36 4.76 -9.53 -13.56
C LEU A 36 3.47 -9.87 -14.32
N LEU A 37 3.52 -10.76 -15.32
CA LEU A 37 2.34 -11.22 -16.04
C LEU A 37 1.38 -12.01 -15.13
N LEU A 38 1.91 -12.83 -14.22
CA LEU A 38 1.11 -13.54 -13.22
C LEU A 38 0.46 -12.59 -12.20
N ALA A 39 1.20 -11.55 -11.78
CA ALA A 39 0.69 -10.54 -10.85
C ALA A 39 -0.28 -9.55 -11.52
N PHE A 40 -0.18 -9.39 -12.85
CA PHE A 40 -0.96 -8.45 -13.64
C PHE A 40 -2.48 -8.53 -13.41
N PRO A 41 -3.15 -9.71 -13.48
CA PRO A 41 -4.60 -9.76 -13.25
C PRO A 41 -5.02 -9.24 -11.88
N VAL A 42 -4.24 -9.52 -10.83
CA VAL A 42 -4.51 -9.04 -9.47
C VAL A 42 -4.35 -7.52 -9.39
N VAL A 43 -3.24 -7.00 -9.92
CA VAL A 43 -2.97 -5.55 -9.91
C VAL A 43 -3.99 -4.80 -10.77
N ALA A 44 -4.32 -5.32 -11.95
CA ALA A 44 -5.33 -4.74 -12.83
C ALA A 44 -6.70 -4.72 -12.16
N HIS A 45 -7.09 -5.79 -11.48
CA HIS A 45 -8.33 -5.85 -10.71
C HIS A 45 -8.36 -4.78 -9.62
N LEU A 46 -7.28 -4.66 -8.82
CA LEU A 46 -7.15 -3.60 -7.82
C LEU A 46 -7.24 -2.20 -8.43
N MET A 47 -6.58 -1.96 -9.57
CA MET A 47 -6.63 -0.64 -10.21
C MET A 47 -8.04 -0.28 -10.66
N VAL A 48 -8.74 -1.21 -11.33
CA VAL A 48 -10.07 -0.95 -11.90
C VAL A 48 -11.16 -0.90 -10.85
N PHE A 49 -11.13 -1.79 -9.85
CA PHE A 49 -12.24 -1.91 -8.90
C PHE A 49 -12.00 -1.22 -7.56
N HIS A 50 -10.75 -0.92 -7.19
CA HIS A 50 -10.44 -0.27 -5.92
C HIS A 50 -9.95 1.16 -6.11
N TYR A 51 -8.91 1.36 -6.94
CA TYR A 51 -8.33 2.68 -7.13
C TYR A 51 -9.20 3.60 -7.97
N TRP A 52 -9.83 3.08 -9.02
CA TRP A 52 -10.70 3.89 -9.88
C TRP A 52 -11.92 4.46 -9.14
N PRO A 53 -12.72 3.66 -8.38
CA PRO A 53 -13.82 4.23 -7.60
C PRO A 53 -13.35 5.17 -6.51
N SER A 54 -12.18 4.89 -5.90
CA SER A 54 -11.61 5.76 -4.87
C SER A 54 -11.15 7.11 -5.44
N ALA A 55 -10.70 7.17 -6.69
CA ALA A 55 -10.39 8.43 -7.37
C ALA A 55 -11.65 9.30 -7.54
N TRP A 56 -12.84 8.67 -7.60
CA TRP A 56 -14.12 9.36 -7.66
C TRP A 56 -14.56 10.00 -6.35
N ASN A 57 -13.82 9.84 -5.25
CA ASN A 57 -14.04 10.59 -4.01
C ASN A 57 -13.85 12.11 -4.17
N ILE A 58 -13.38 12.58 -5.33
CA ILE A 58 -13.34 14.00 -5.68
C ILE A 58 -14.72 14.69 -5.60
N ILE A 59 -15.82 13.93 -5.73
CA ILE A 59 -17.18 14.47 -5.58
C ILE A 59 -17.44 15.10 -4.21
N ALA A 60 -16.70 14.69 -3.16
CA ALA A 60 -16.83 15.28 -1.83
C ALA A 60 -16.44 16.76 -1.80
N PHE A 61 -15.72 17.25 -2.81
CA PHE A 61 -15.32 18.65 -2.95
C PHE A 61 -16.21 19.44 -3.92
N MET A 62 -17.25 18.83 -4.46
CA MET A 62 -18.15 19.44 -5.45
C MET A 62 -19.57 19.53 -4.88
N ASP A 63 -20.36 20.52 -5.29
CA ASP A 63 -21.81 20.58 -5.03
C ASP A 63 -22.54 19.61 -5.97
N TYR A 64 -22.29 18.31 -5.76
CA TYR A 64 -22.78 17.26 -6.62
C TYR A 64 -24.29 17.05 -6.43
N SER A 65 -25.06 17.33 -7.47
CA SER A 65 -26.48 16.97 -7.55
C SER A 65 -26.68 15.86 -8.59
N PRO A 66 -27.40 14.76 -8.26
CA PRO A 66 -27.71 13.70 -9.22
C PRO A 66 -28.54 14.17 -10.42
N TYR A 67 -29.21 15.31 -10.28
CA TYR A 67 -30.10 15.90 -11.30
C TYR A 67 -29.34 16.75 -12.32
N ARG A 68 -28.06 17.05 -12.09
CA ARG A 68 -27.21 17.83 -13.01
C ARG A 68 -26.12 16.95 -13.61
N PRO A 69 -25.71 17.21 -14.87
CA PRO A 69 -24.51 16.59 -15.44
C PRO A 69 -23.29 16.82 -14.53
N PHE A 70 -22.43 15.81 -14.42
CA PHE A 70 -21.24 15.84 -13.54
C PHE A 70 -20.41 17.13 -13.70
N TRP A 71 -20.27 17.59 -14.94
CA TRP A 71 -19.45 18.73 -15.36
C TRP A 71 -20.04 20.10 -14.99
N GLU A 72 -21.34 20.17 -14.67
CA GLU A 72 -22.02 21.42 -14.30
C GLU A 72 -21.98 21.69 -12.79
N ASN A 73 -21.54 20.71 -11.99
CA ASN A 73 -21.49 20.86 -10.55
C ASN A 73 -20.29 21.72 -10.13
N PRO A 74 -20.49 22.81 -9.38
CA PRO A 74 -19.41 23.70 -9.00
C PRO A 74 -18.50 23.04 -7.96
N PHE A 75 -17.19 23.32 -8.05
CA PHE A 75 -16.22 22.90 -7.05
C PHE A 75 -16.30 23.82 -5.83
N VAL A 76 -16.67 23.25 -4.67
CA VAL A 76 -16.90 23.98 -3.41
C VAL A 76 -15.81 23.73 -2.37
N GLY A 77 -14.79 22.95 -2.69
CA GLY A 77 -13.65 22.68 -1.81
C GLY A 77 -14.10 22.00 -0.51
N PHE A 78 -13.79 22.61 0.64
CA PHE A 78 -14.03 21.99 1.95
C PHE A 78 -15.39 22.32 2.59
N ALA A 79 -16.29 23.01 1.89
CA ALA A 79 -17.58 23.43 2.45
C ALA A 79 -18.40 22.28 3.07
N TRP A 80 -18.40 21.09 2.45
CA TRP A 80 -19.08 19.91 2.98
C TRP A 80 -18.41 19.34 4.24
N PHE A 81 -17.09 19.40 4.32
CA PHE A 81 -16.35 18.97 5.51
C PHE A 81 -16.60 19.90 6.68
N GLU A 82 -16.58 21.22 6.46
CA GLU A 82 -16.93 22.20 7.49
C GLU A 82 -18.36 21.98 7.99
N ARG A 83 -19.32 21.76 7.09
CA ARG A 83 -20.70 21.45 7.46
C ARG A 83 -20.81 20.16 8.29
N LEU A 84 -20.08 19.12 7.91
CA LEU A 84 -20.06 17.84 8.61
C LEU A 84 -19.49 17.97 10.03
N PHE A 85 -18.37 18.69 10.20
CA PHE A 85 -17.74 18.86 11.51
C PHE A 85 -18.51 19.80 12.44
N ASN A 86 -19.28 20.74 11.88
CA ASN A 86 -20.18 21.61 12.64
C ASN A 86 -21.53 20.95 12.97
N ASP A 87 -21.81 19.74 12.46
CA ASP A 87 -23.03 19.01 12.78
C ASP A 87 -22.98 18.50 14.23
N PRO A 88 -23.99 18.82 15.08
CA PRO A 88 -24.01 18.41 16.47
C PRO A 88 -24.04 16.89 16.68
N TYR A 89 -24.46 16.12 15.67
CA TYR A 89 -24.54 14.66 15.73
C TYR A 89 -23.25 13.96 15.29
N PHE A 90 -22.39 14.63 14.52
CA PHE A 90 -21.20 14.02 13.94
C PHE A 90 -20.21 13.55 15.00
N ALA A 91 -19.80 14.43 15.92
CA ALA A 91 -18.79 14.10 16.93
C ALA A 91 -19.26 13.00 17.91
N PRO A 92 -20.50 13.04 18.45
CA PRO A 92 -21.02 11.93 19.25
C PRO A 92 -21.07 10.60 18.49
N ALA A 93 -21.49 10.61 17.23
CA ALA A 93 -21.54 9.41 16.40
C ALA A 93 -20.13 8.83 16.16
N LEU A 94 -19.16 9.68 15.80
CA LEU A 94 -17.77 9.28 15.61
C LEU A 94 -17.18 8.63 16.88
N VAL A 95 -17.38 9.26 18.04
CA VAL A 95 -16.91 8.73 19.32
C VAL A 95 -17.56 7.39 19.64
N ASN A 96 -18.86 7.22 19.34
CA ASN A 96 -19.53 5.93 19.52
C ASN A 96 -18.96 4.85 18.61
N THR A 97 -18.73 5.14 17.33
CA THR A 97 -18.09 4.21 16.40
C THR A 97 -16.69 3.81 16.87
N LEU A 98 -15.89 4.77 17.34
CA LEU A 98 -14.56 4.50 17.88
C LEU A 98 -14.62 3.66 19.17
N LYS A 99 -15.58 3.92 20.06
CA LYS A 99 -15.80 3.08 21.26
C LYS A 99 -16.12 1.64 20.88
N PHE A 100 -17.01 1.42 19.90
CA PHE A 100 -17.32 0.08 19.41
C PHE A 100 -16.11 -0.59 18.75
N ALA A 101 -15.36 0.13 17.91
CA ALA A 101 -14.15 -0.39 17.30
C ALA A 101 -13.09 -0.78 18.35
N ALA A 102 -12.88 0.07 19.37
CA ALA A 102 -11.97 -0.21 20.46
C ALA A 102 -12.43 -1.41 21.31
N LEU A 103 -13.72 -1.50 21.63
CA LEU A 103 -14.27 -2.63 22.37
C LEU A 103 -14.13 -3.94 21.58
N ASN A 104 -14.41 -3.93 20.27
CA ASN A 104 -14.18 -5.10 19.41
C ASN A 104 -12.71 -5.49 19.38
N LEU A 105 -11.80 -4.52 19.25
CA LEU A 105 -10.37 -4.80 19.22
C LEU A 105 -9.83 -5.32 20.56
N LEU A 106 -10.29 -4.79 21.70
CA LEU A 106 -9.78 -5.16 23.02
C LEU A 106 -10.46 -6.38 23.63
N CYS A 107 -11.75 -6.59 23.37
CA CYS A 107 -12.50 -7.70 23.96
C CYS A 107 -12.67 -8.85 22.97
N MET A 108 -13.03 -8.56 21.71
CA MET A 108 -13.35 -9.63 20.75
C MET A 108 -12.11 -10.31 20.18
N PHE A 109 -11.03 -9.56 19.92
CA PHE A 109 -9.78 -10.16 19.44
C PHE A 109 -9.15 -11.14 20.46
N PRO A 110 -9.02 -10.81 21.76
CA PRO A 110 -8.49 -11.76 22.74
C PRO A 110 -9.45 -12.90 23.11
N LEU A 111 -10.77 -12.71 22.99
CA LEU A 111 -11.74 -13.80 23.20
C LEU A 111 -11.84 -14.75 21.99
N SER A 112 -11.37 -14.32 20.81
CA SER A 112 -11.40 -15.11 19.58
C SER A 112 -10.13 -15.94 19.35
N VAL A 113 -9.06 -15.70 20.11
CA VAL A 113 -7.83 -16.50 20.10
C VAL A 113 -7.91 -17.59 21.15
#